data_AF-A0A0L8I1U2-F1
#
_entry.id   AF-A0A0L8I1U2-F1
#
_cell.length_a   1.000
_cell.length_b   1.000
_cell.length_c   1.000
_cell.angle_alpha   90.00
_cell.angle_beta   90.00
_cell.angle_gamma   90.00
#
_symmetry.space_group_name_H-M   'P 1'
#
loop_
_entity.id
_entity.type
_entity.pdbx_description
1 polymer ?
#
loop_
_entity_poly.entity_id
_entity_poly.type
_entity_poly.pdbx_seq_one_letter_code
_entity_poly.pdbx_strand_id
1 'polypeptide(L)'
;IKMSQEKEYEKLPHYKDLQIEITKLWKLSSTILPVVIGALGMIKKGAEKYIKQLPGNSNLCELQKITLMGTTHILQKALST
;
A
#
# COMPACT_ATOMS: atom_id res chain seq x y z
N ILE A 1 -13.02 -8.34 11.43
CA ILE A 1 -13.23 -7.87 10.03
C ILE A 1 -12.09 -8.43 9.20
N LYS A 2 -12.38 -9.38 8.31
CA LYS A 2 -11.37 -10.05 7.46
C LYS A 2 -11.09 -9.12 6.29
N MET A 3 -9.94 -8.43 6.26
CA MET A 3 -9.43 -7.89 4.99
C MET A 3 -9.06 -9.09 4.14
N SER A 4 -10.04 -9.52 3.33
CA SER A 4 -9.97 -10.73 2.52
C SER A 4 -8.75 -10.66 1.61
N GLN A 5 -8.06 -11.79 1.48
CA GLN A 5 -6.89 -11.98 0.62
C GLN A 5 -7.11 -11.46 -0.82
N GLU A 6 -8.37 -11.43 -1.27
CA GLU A 6 -8.82 -10.81 -2.52
C GLU A 6 -8.30 -9.40 -2.75
N LYS A 7 -8.34 -8.49 -1.77
CA LYS A 7 -7.95 -7.09 -2.02
C LYS A 7 -6.47 -6.93 -2.32
N GLU A 8 -5.61 -7.77 -1.72
CA GLU A 8 -4.18 -7.77 -2.07
C GLU A 8 -3.95 -8.41 -3.43
N TYR A 9 -4.65 -9.52 -3.71
CA TYR A 9 -4.52 -10.22 -4.99
C TYR A 9 -5.06 -9.41 -6.16
N GLU A 10 -6.06 -8.56 -5.93
CA GLU A 10 -6.62 -7.62 -6.91
C GLU A 10 -5.63 -6.52 -7.29
N LYS A 11 -4.75 -6.10 -6.36
CA LYS A 11 -3.74 -5.07 -6.66
C LYS A 11 -2.63 -5.57 -7.58
N LEU A 12 -2.25 -6.84 -7.48
CA LEU A 12 -1.17 -7.42 -8.29
C LEU A 12 -1.40 -7.31 -9.81
N PRO A 13 -2.55 -7.74 -10.38
CA PRO A 13 -2.80 -7.59 -11.81
C PRO A 13 -3.02 -6.12 -12.20
N HIS A 14 -3.66 -5.32 -11.32
CA HIS A 14 -3.94 -3.91 -11.60
C HIS A 14 -2.67 -3.07 -11.81
N TYR A 15 -1.60 -3.36 -11.07
CA TYR A 15 -0.33 -2.63 -11.17
C TYR A 15 0.71 -3.30 -12.07
N LYS A 16 0.35 -4.37 -12.78
CA LYS A 16 1.29 -5.14 -13.60
C LYS A 16 1.82 -4.34 -14.79
N ASP A 17 0.96 -3.59 -15.46
CA ASP A 17 1.36 -2.76 -16.60
C ASP A 17 2.31 -1.63 -16.15
N LEU A 18 2.00 -1.01 -15.00
CA LEU A 18 2.86 0.00 -14.40
C LEU A 18 4.25 -0.55 -14.04
N GLN A 19 4.32 -1.77 -13.48
CA GLN A 19 5.60 -2.44 -13.21
C GLN A 19 6.41 -2.65 -14.50
N ILE A 20 5.75 -3.03 -15.59
CA ILE A 20 6.40 -3.22 -16.90
C ILE A 20 6.94 -1.89 -17.42
N GLU A 21 6.16 -0.81 -17.36
CA GLU A 21 6.58 0.51 -17.80
C GLU A 21 7.77 1.04 -17.00
N ILE A 22 7.73 0.96 -15.67
CA ILE A 22 8.83 1.38 -14.79
C ILE A 22 10.09 0.56 -15.09
N THR A 23 9.94 -0.76 -15.25
CA THR A 23 11.07 -1.65 -15.58
C THR A 23 11.70 -1.27 -16.93
N LYS A 24 10.88 -0.96 -17.94
CA LYS A 24 11.36 -0.51 -19.26
C LYS A 24 12.05 0.86 -19.19
N LEU A 25 11.46 1.80 -18.46
CA LEU A 25 11.96 3.18 -18.38
C LEU A 25 13.29 3.27 -17.63
N TRP A 26 13.39 2.58 -16.49
CA TRP A 26 14.55 2.66 -15.61
C TRP A 26 15.58 1.55 -15.86
N LYS A 27 15.25 0.53 -16.66
CA LYS A 27 16.08 -0.67 -16.89
C LYS A 27 16.47 -1.38 -15.58
N LEU A 28 15.61 -1.30 -14.57
CA LEU A 28 15.81 -1.89 -13.24
C LEU A 28 14.67 -2.88 -12.93
N SER A 29 14.99 -3.95 -12.19
CA SER A 29 13.99 -4.91 -11.74
C SER A 29 13.03 -4.28 -10.71
N SER A 30 11.76 -4.16 -11.08
CA SER A 30 10.71 -3.63 -10.21
C SER A 30 9.89 -4.77 -9.63
N THR A 31 9.51 -4.70 -8.34
CA THR A 31 8.66 -5.69 -7.67
C THR A 31 7.43 -5.02 -7.06
N ILE A 32 6.25 -5.61 -7.21
CA ILE A 32 5.00 -5.10 -6.63
C ILE A 32 4.82 -5.68 -5.23
N LEU A 33 4.69 -4.81 -4.23
CA LEU A 33 4.43 -5.18 -2.83
C LEU A 33 3.03 -4.69 -2.41
N PRO A 34 2.00 -5.56 -2.37
CA PRO A 34 0.65 -5.15 -2.06
C PRO A 34 0.46 -4.99 -0.55
N VAL A 35 0.51 -3.76 -0.05
CA VAL A 35 0.21 -3.41 1.35
C VAL A 35 -1.16 -2.73 1.40
N VAL A 36 -2.11 -3.33 2.14
CA VAL A 36 -3.46 -2.80 2.29
C VAL A 36 -3.68 -2.31 3.71
N ILE A 37 -3.95 -1.00 3.83
CA ILE A 37 -4.28 -0.32 5.08
C ILE A 37 -5.68 0.29 4.91
N GLY A 38 -6.60 -0.07 5.80
CA GLY A 38 -7.94 0.49 5.80
C GLY A 38 -7.96 1.96 6.22
N ALA A 39 -9.02 2.68 5.87
CA ALA A 39 -9.20 4.10 6.23
C ALA A 39 -9.06 4.39 7.73
N LEU A 40 -9.47 3.44 8.58
CA LEU A 40 -9.35 3.53 10.04
C LEU A 40 -7.99 3.03 10.58
N GLY A 41 -7.01 2.82 9.70
CA GLY A 41 -5.70 2.28 10.06
C GLY A 41 -5.68 0.77 10.31
N MET A 42 -6.74 0.02 9.98
CA MET A 42 -6.68 -1.44 10.07
C MET A 42 -5.65 -1.97 9.08
N ILE A 43 -4.70 -2.77 9.56
CA ILE A 43 -3.70 -3.43 8.71
C ILE A 43 -4.01 -4.92 8.60
N LYS A 44 -3.83 -5.50 7.41
CA LYS A 44 -4.00 -6.93 7.23
C LYS A 44 -2.90 -7.72 7.94
N LYS A 45 -3.30 -8.78 8.65
CA LYS A 45 -2.36 -9.74 9.23
C LYS A 45 -1.46 -10.33 8.12
N GLY A 46 -0.15 -10.30 8.36
CA GLY A 46 0.85 -10.79 7.42
C GLY A 46 1.38 -9.73 6.45
N ALA A 47 0.93 -8.47 6.52
CA ALA A 47 1.50 -7.37 5.72
C ALA A 47 2.99 -7.12 6.04
N GLU A 48 3.43 -7.46 7.25
CA GLU A 48 4.84 -7.40 7.69
C GLU A 48 5.80 -8.13 6.74
N LYS A 49 5.35 -9.21 6.10
CA LYS A 49 6.19 -9.99 5.16
C LYS A 49 6.56 -9.18 3.92
N TYR A 50 5.72 -8.22 3.52
CA TYR A 50 5.98 -7.34 2.39
C TYR A 50 6.88 -6.18 2.82
N ILE A 51 6.66 -5.63 4.02
CA ILE A 51 7.50 -4.55 4.54
C ILE A 51 8.95 -5.01 4.78
N LYS A 52 9.15 -6.25 5.23
CA LYS A 52 10.50 -6.84 5.36
C LYS A 52 11.26 -7.00 4.04
N GLN A 53 10.57 -6.96 2.89
CA GLN A 53 11.21 -6.99 1.57
C GLN A 53 11.65 -5.60 1.11
N LEU A 54 11.16 -4.53 1.75
CA LEU A 54 11.52 -3.18 1.39
C LEU A 54 12.91 -2.86 1.96
N PRO A 55 13.83 -2.29 1.16
CA PRO A 55 15.12 -1.83 1.67
C PRO A 55 14.92 -0.65 2.62
N GLY A 56 15.70 -0.63 3.71
CA GLY A 56 15.52 0.30 4.81
C GLY A 56 14.47 -0.21 5.79
N ASN A 57 14.76 -0.15 7.09
CA ASN A 57 13.97 -0.72 8.20
C ASN A 57 12.60 -0.04 8.36
N SER A 58 11.76 -0.17 7.34
CA SER A 58 10.49 0.54 7.21
C SER A 58 9.51 -0.01 8.23
N ASN A 59 8.87 0.87 8.99
CA ASN A 59 8.00 0.47 10.08
C ASN A 59 6.53 0.44 9.63
N LEU A 60 5.85 -0.68 9.85
CA LEU A 60 4.43 -0.83 9.51
C LEU A 60 3.54 0.20 10.25
N CYS A 61 3.91 0.57 11.48
CA CYS A 61 3.22 1.59 12.27
C CYS A 61 3.35 2.98 11.63
N GLU A 62 4.50 3.31 11.05
CA GLU A 62 4.70 4.58 10.34
C GLU A 62 3.83 4.64 9.08
N LEU A 63 3.79 3.55 8.30
CA LEU A 63 2.94 3.46 7.12
C LEU A 63 1.45 3.61 7.47
N GLN A 64 1.02 3.05 8.60
CA GLN A 64 -0.35 3.23 9.10
C GLN A 64 -0.63 4.68 9.47
N LYS A 65 0.29 5.34 10.20
CA LYS A 65 0.14 6.75 10.59
C LYS A 65 0.04 7.66 9.36
N ILE A 66 0.91 7.47 8.36
CA ILE A 66 0.90 8.23 7.12
C ILE A 66 -0.45 8.07 6.41
N THR A 67 -0.94 6.83 6.30
CA THR A 67 -2.25 6.54 5.69
C THR A 67 -3.40 7.21 6.43
N LEU A 68 -3.38 7.17 7.77
CA LEU A 68 -4.43 7.76 8.60
C LEU A 68 -4.45 9.29 8.50
N MET A 69 -3.28 9.93 8.47
CA MET A 69 -3.17 11.38 8.24
C MET A 69 -3.69 11.77 6.86
N GLY A 70 -3.31 11.03 5.80
CA GLY A 70 -3.83 11.25 4.45
C GLY A 70 -5.35 11.09 4.37
N THR A 71 -5.89 10.06 5.03
CA THR A 71 -7.34 9.82 5.11
C THR A 71 -8.05 10.96 5.83
N THR A 72 -7.49 11.42 6.95
CA THR A 72 -8.03 12.55 7.73
C THR A 72 -8.07 13.82 6.89
N HIS A 73 -7.00 14.10 6.14
CA HIS A 73 -6.95 15.25 5.23
C HIS A 73 -8.00 15.20 4.12
N ILE A 74 -8.20 14.03 3.52
CA ILE A 74 -9.24 13.82 2.50
C ILE A 74 -10.62 14.05 3.11
N LEU A 75 -10.88 13.52 4.31
CA LEU A 75 -12.14 13.72 5.02
C LEU A 75 -12.37 15.19 5.36
N GLN A 76 -11.36 15.90 5.85
CA GLN A 76 -11.47 17.33 6.12
C GLN A 76 -11.86 18.09 4.85
N LYS A 77 -11.20 17.82 3.71
CA LYS A 77 -11.56 18.45 2.44
C LYS A 77 -12.98 18.13 1.99
N ALA A 78 -13.41 16.88 2.13
CA ALA A 78 -14.76 16.44 1.74
C ALA A 78 -15.86 17.02 2.65
N LEU A 79 -15.56 17.21 3.93
CA LEU A 79 -16.51 17.71 4.95
C LEU A 79 -16.45 19.22 5.13
N SER A 80 -15.40 19.89 4.66
CA SER A 80 -15.27 21.36 4.67
C SER A 80 -16.02 22.02 3.50
N THR A 81 -17.02 21.31 2.94
CA THR A 81 -17.99 21.83 1.97
C THR A 81 -19.22 22.32 2.71
#